data_AF-A0A542KMA9-F1
#
_entry.id   AF-A0A542KMA9-F1
#
_cell.length_a   1.000
_cell.length_b   1.000
_cell.length_c   1.000
_cell.angle_alpha   90.00
_cell.angle_beta   90.00
_cell.angle_gamma   90.00
#
_symmetry.space_group_name_H-M   'P 1'
#
loop_
_entity.id
_entity.type
_entity.pdbx_description
1 polymer ?
#
loop_
_entity_poly.entity_id
_entity_poly.type
_entity_poly.pdbx_seq_one_letter_code
_entity_poly.pdbx_strand_id
1 'polypeptide(L)'
;MSDTPFGFGLPPEEPEDGDEGKKKDQQSGGGQDPSNPFGFGLPGGFGGPGGDNPLAAMFGSLNPTDLGAAFQQLGQMLSYEGGPVNWDMAKQIARQTVSQGTADGVKDASVGPAERNAVQEAVRLADLWLDDVTSLPSGAGTAVAWSRAEWVEATLPAWQELVDPVAERVGTAMGDVLPEEMQAMAGPLIGMMRSMGGAMFGTQIGQAVGVLAGEVVGSTDIGLPLSPAGKAALLPVNIETFGKDLGVPKEEVRLYLALREAAHQRLFAHVPWLRSHLYGAVDGYARGIKVDTAKLEDVVGQFDPQNPEQLQDALQQGMFQPEDTPEQKAALARLETALALVEGWVDAVVHAAAKPRLGSADALRETLRRRRASGGPAEQTFATLIGLELRPRRLRDASRLWASLTDARGIDGRDALWSHPDMLPTASDLDDPDGFVHREQLDFSELDKMLGEAADKPDLRKKDDDKGDDAE
;
A
#
# COMPACT_ATOMS: atom_id res chain seq x y z
N MET A 1 19.13 50.11 4.49
CA MET A 1 19.63 50.76 3.27
C MET A 1 20.27 49.65 2.45
N SER A 2 19.63 48.96 1.50
CA SER A 2 18.48 49.20 0.61
C SER A 2 17.97 47.81 0.17
N ASP A 3 16.72 47.42 0.43
CA ASP A 3 15.50 47.57 -0.41
C ASP A 3 15.53 46.86 -1.79
N THR A 4 14.62 45.88 -1.88
CA THR A 4 13.98 45.07 -2.97
C THR A 4 13.70 45.76 -4.34
N PRO A 5 13.08 45.11 -5.36
CA PRO A 5 12.85 43.68 -5.69
C PRO A 5 13.09 43.31 -7.19
N PHE A 6 13.03 42.00 -7.51
CA PHE A 6 13.05 41.45 -8.87
C PHE A 6 11.65 41.46 -9.53
N GLY A 7 11.60 41.94 -10.79
CA GLY A 7 10.43 41.93 -11.67
C GLY A 7 10.61 40.97 -12.86
N PHE A 8 9.47 40.50 -13.37
CA PHE A 8 9.29 39.62 -14.51
C PHE A 8 9.75 40.23 -15.85
N GLY A 9 10.29 39.39 -16.75
CA GLY A 9 10.55 39.73 -18.16
C GLY A 9 10.55 38.48 -19.05
N LEU A 10 9.73 38.51 -20.10
CA LEU A 10 9.52 37.51 -21.16
C LEU A 10 10.78 37.24 -22.02
N PRO A 11 10.93 36.05 -22.64
CA PRO A 11 11.86 35.83 -23.75
C PRO A 11 11.22 36.06 -25.14
N PRO A 12 12.05 36.24 -26.20
CA PRO A 12 11.72 37.03 -27.39
C PRO A 12 11.22 36.24 -28.60
N GLU A 13 10.60 36.97 -29.53
CA GLU A 13 10.23 36.56 -30.90
C GLU A 13 11.45 36.38 -31.81
N GLU A 14 11.35 35.43 -32.75
CA GLU A 14 12.16 35.31 -33.96
C GLU A 14 11.24 35.09 -35.19
N PRO A 15 11.70 35.42 -36.42
CA PRO A 15 10.87 36.12 -37.41
C PRO A 15 10.30 35.27 -38.56
N GLU A 16 9.42 35.93 -39.30
CA GLU A 16 8.82 35.59 -40.59
C GLU A 16 9.75 34.95 -41.63
N ASP A 17 9.21 33.95 -42.34
CA ASP A 17 9.49 33.73 -43.76
C ASP A 17 8.18 33.30 -44.45
N GLY A 18 7.80 34.04 -45.49
CA GLY A 18 6.57 33.84 -46.27
C GLY A 18 6.78 32.99 -47.52
N ASP A 19 5.67 32.47 -48.07
CA ASP A 19 5.51 32.27 -49.52
C ASP A 19 4.02 32.15 -49.90
N GLU A 20 3.67 32.72 -51.06
CA GLU A 20 2.32 32.87 -51.61
C GLU A 20 1.90 31.68 -52.50
N GLY A 21 0.58 31.37 -52.60
CA GLY A 21 0.14 30.27 -53.48
C GLY A 21 -1.36 30.08 -53.75
N LYS A 22 -2.01 31.07 -54.38
CA LYS A 22 -3.14 30.99 -55.35
C LYS A 22 -4.17 29.81 -55.38
N LYS A 23 -5.43 30.23 -55.24
CA LYS A 23 -6.62 30.08 -56.15
C LYS A 23 -7.29 28.72 -56.45
N LYS A 24 -8.60 28.71 -56.15
CA LYS A 24 -9.80 28.57 -57.03
C LYS A 24 -10.66 27.29 -57.01
N ASP A 25 -11.95 27.55 -56.73
CA ASP A 25 -13.18 27.11 -57.38
C ASP A 25 -13.46 25.61 -57.58
N GLN A 26 -14.51 25.09 -56.92
CA GLN A 26 -15.59 24.41 -57.65
C GLN A 26 -16.93 24.38 -56.90
N GLN A 27 -17.98 24.41 -57.71
CA GLN A 27 -19.37 24.74 -57.41
C GLN A 27 -20.26 23.50 -57.61
N SER A 28 -21.39 23.50 -56.88
CA SER A 28 -22.70 22.92 -57.26
C SER A 28 -23.02 21.48 -56.85
N GLY A 29 -24.24 21.32 -56.32
CA GLY A 29 -24.96 20.05 -56.25
C GLY A 29 -25.95 19.96 -55.10
N GLY A 30 -27.16 20.49 -55.29
CA GLY A 30 -28.26 20.36 -54.32
C GLY A 30 -28.89 18.96 -54.26
N GLY A 31 -29.61 18.68 -53.18
CA GLY A 31 -30.42 17.46 -53.05
C GLY A 31 -31.01 17.27 -51.65
N GLN A 32 -32.28 17.65 -51.52
CA GLN A 32 -33.35 16.98 -50.78
C GLN A 32 -33.15 16.46 -49.34
N ASP A 33 -33.95 17.05 -48.45
CA ASP A 33 -34.46 16.52 -47.18
C ASP A 33 -35.00 15.08 -47.33
N PRO A 34 -34.85 14.24 -46.29
CA PRO A 34 -36.06 13.91 -45.53
C PRO A 34 -35.84 13.80 -44.02
N SER A 35 -36.61 14.58 -43.27
CA SER A 35 -37.48 14.15 -42.18
C SER A 35 -37.10 12.83 -41.48
N ASN A 36 -36.55 12.95 -40.26
CA ASN A 36 -36.55 11.84 -39.31
C ASN A 36 -37.53 12.12 -38.15
N PRO A 37 -38.34 11.13 -37.72
CA PRO A 37 -39.64 11.37 -37.11
C PRO A 37 -39.70 10.79 -35.71
N PHE A 38 -39.33 11.54 -34.68
CA PHE A 38 -39.65 11.18 -33.29
C PHE A 38 -39.81 12.46 -32.46
N GLY A 39 -40.97 13.09 -32.62
CA GLY A 39 -41.45 14.11 -31.71
C GLY A 39 -42.09 13.44 -30.50
N PHE A 40 -41.49 13.63 -29.32
CA PHE A 40 -42.18 13.45 -28.04
C PHE A 40 -42.45 14.84 -27.46
N GLY A 41 -43.65 15.35 -27.74
CA GLY A 41 -44.16 16.58 -27.13
C GLY A 41 -44.69 16.29 -25.74
N LEU A 42 -44.19 17.02 -24.74
CA LEU A 42 -44.85 17.21 -23.46
C LEU A 42 -45.55 18.57 -23.46
N PRO A 43 -46.86 18.64 -23.16
CA PRO A 43 -47.61 19.89 -23.12
C PRO A 43 -47.58 20.49 -21.71
N GLY A 44 -47.52 21.82 -21.63
CA GLY A 44 -47.91 22.57 -20.43
C GLY A 44 -46.83 23.50 -19.93
N GLY A 45 -47.07 24.79 -20.08
CA GLY A 45 -46.16 25.85 -19.70
C GLY A 45 -46.17 26.16 -18.20
N PHE A 46 -45.09 26.79 -17.76
CA PHE A 46 -45.11 27.83 -16.75
C PHE A 46 -44.02 28.84 -17.13
N GLY A 47 -44.44 29.95 -17.73
CA GLY A 47 -43.63 31.16 -17.79
C GLY A 47 -43.70 31.84 -16.43
N GLY A 48 -42.55 31.98 -15.79
CA GLY A 48 -42.34 32.82 -14.61
C GLY A 48 -41.03 33.59 -14.80
N PRO A 49 -41.00 34.93 -14.62
CA PRO A 49 -39.79 35.71 -14.77
C PRO A 49 -38.98 35.69 -13.47
N GLY A 50 -37.67 35.44 -13.58
CA GLY A 50 -36.71 35.63 -12.48
C GLY A 50 -36.52 34.37 -11.63
N GLY A 51 -35.36 33.75 -11.80
CA GLY A 51 -34.91 32.61 -11.02
C GLY A 51 -33.58 32.16 -11.59
N ASP A 52 -32.53 32.90 -11.24
CA ASP A 52 -31.15 32.48 -11.47
C ASP A 52 -30.96 31.10 -10.84
N ASN A 53 -31.00 30.06 -11.66
CA ASN A 53 -30.61 28.71 -11.24
C ASN A 53 -29.07 28.69 -11.23
N PRO A 54 -28.40 28.72 -10.07
CA PRO A 54 -26.94 28.69 -9.99
C PRO A 54 -26.36 27.43 -10.67
N LEU A 55 -27.14 26.34 -10.71
CA LEU A 55 -26.79 25.11 -11.42
C LEU A 55 -26.78 25.27 -12.95
N ALA A 56 -27.66 26.10 -13.51
CA ALA A 56 -27.71 26.34 -14.97
C ALA A 56 -26.59 27.29 -15.42
N ALA A 57 -26.19 28.24 -14.56
CA ALA A 57 -25.04 29.10 -14.81
C ALA A 57 -23.70 28.33 -14.75
N MET A 58 -23.58 27.38 -13.82
CA MET A 58 -22.42 26.49 -13.71
C MET A 58 -22.28 25.53 -14.90
N PHE A 59 -23.39 25.05 -15.46
CA PHE A 59 -23.39 24.19 -16.66
C PHE A 59 -23.29 24.98 -17.98
N GLY A 60 -23.65 26.26 -18.00
CA GLY A 60 -23.59 27.10 -19.21
C GLY A 60 -22.18 27.63 -19.55
N SER A 61 -21.24 27.62 -18.60
CA SER A 61 -19.87 28.10 -18.78
C SER A 61 -18.84 27.02 -19.12
N LEU A 62 -19.26 25.76 -19.23
CA LEU A 62 -18.39 24.64 -19.58
C LEU A 62 -18.39 24.43 -21.10
N ASN A 63 -17.21 24.31 -21.73
CA ASN A 63 -17.13 24.02 -23.16
C ASN A 63 -17.89 22.72 -23.48
N PRO A 64 -18.58 22.63 -24.64
CA PRO A 64 -19.30 21.41 -25.05
C PRO A 64 -18.42 20.14 -25.08
N THR A 65 -17.12 20.31 -25.36
CA THR A 65 -16.10 19.26 -25.36
C THR A 65 -15.73 18.80 -23.94
N ASP A 66 -15.59 19.73 -23.00
CA ASP A 66 -15.30 19.44 -21.59
C ASP A 66 -16.52 18.79 -20.92
N LEU A 67 -17.73 19.19 -21.32
CA LEU A 67 -18.99 18.58 -20.91
C LEU A 67 -19.14 17.15 -21.41
N GLY A 68 -18.73 16.86 -22.66
CA GLY A 68 -18.73 15.51 -23.20
C GLY A 68 -17.79 14.57 -22.45
N ALA A 69 -16.57 15.02 -22.15
CA ALA A 69 -15.60 14.26 -21.35
C ALA A 69 -16.09 14.04 -19.91
N ALA A 70 -16.65 15.08 -19.28
CA ALA A 70 -17.24 14.98 -17.95
C ALA A 70 -18.43 14.01 -17.91
N PHE A 71 -19.27 13.99 -18.94
CA PHE A 71 -20.41 13.07 -19.03
C PHE A 71 -19.95 11.62 -19.28
N GLN A 72 -18.85 11.43 -20.00
CA GLN A 72 -18.23 10.12 -20.19
C GLN A 72 -17.61 9.58 -18.90
N GLN A 73 -16.93 10.45 -18.14
CA GLN A 73 -16.36 10.14 -16.83
C GLN A 73 -17.46 9.85 -15.80
N LEU A 74 -18.53 10.65 -15.77
CA LEU A 74 -19.71 10.42 -14.95
C LEU A 74 -20.42 9.12 -15.37
N GLY A 75 -20.55 8.86 -16.68
CA GLY A 75 -21.11 7.63 -17.21
C GLY A 75 -20.32 6.40 -16.78
N GLN A 76 -18.98 6.45 -16.83
CA GLN A 76 -18.11 5.37 -16.30
C GLN A 76 -18.28 5.19 -14.79
N MET A 77 -18.36 6.29 -14.04
CA MET A 77 -18.57 6.29 -12.59
C MET A 77 -19.95 5.73 -12.19
N LEU A 78 -21.00 6.04 -12.95
CA LEU A 78 -22.38 5.56 -12.74
C LEU A 78 -22.58 4.11 -13.22
N SER A 79 -21.82 3.68 -14.23
CA SER A 79 -21.82 2.30 -14.71
C SER A 79 -21.02 1.33 -13.82
N TYR A 80 -20.28 1.87 -12.84
CA TYR A 80 -19.55 1.07 -11.88
C TYR A 80 -20.53 0.44 -10.88
N GLU A 81 -20.94 -0.80 -11.17
CA GLU A 81 -21.65 -1.69 -10.24
C GLU A 81 -20.68 -2.52 -9.36
N GLY A 82 -19.43 -2.06 -9.20
CA GLY A 82 -18.38 -2.82 -8.54
C GLY A 82 -18.31 -2.63 -7.02
N GLY A 83 -17.38 -3.38 -6.40
CA GLY A 83 -17.16 -3.50 -4.95
C GLY A 83 -16.78 -2.20 -4.20
N PRO A 84 -16.25 -2.31 -2.96
CA PRO A 84 -16.05 -1.15 -2.08
C PRO A 84 -15.05 -0.12 -2.61
N VAL A 85 -14.22 -0.48 -3.59
CA VAL A 85 -13.22 0.37 -4.22
C VAL A 85 -13.24 0.19 -5.74
N ASN A 86 -13.27 1.30 -6.48
CA ASN A 86 -13.11 1.28 -7.93
C ASN A 86 -11.63 1.08 -8.34
N TRP A 87 -11.21 -0.18 -8.37
CA TRP A 87 -9.83 -0.58 -8.69
C TRP A 87 -9.41 -0.32 -10.14
N ASP A 88 -10.35 -0.32 -11.09
CA ASP A 88 -10.06 0.05 -12.47
C ASP A 88 -9.65 1.52 -12.56
N MET A 89 -10.38 2.38 -11.87
CA MET A 89 -10.03 3.80 -11.76
C MET A 89 -8.74 4.00 -10.96
N ALA A 90 -8.56 3.28 -9.85
CA ALA A 90 -7.31 3.33 -9.08
C ALA A 90 -6.09 2.99 -9.94
N LYS A 91 -6.19 1.92 -10.72
CA LYS A 91 -5.14 1.50 -11.66
C LYS A 91 -4.87 2.55 -12.74
N GLN A 92 -5.92 3.13 -13.34
CA GLN A 92 -5.77 4.19 -14.34
C GLN A 92 -5.06 5.41 -13.76
N ILE A 93 -5.48 5.87 -12.58
CA ILE A 93 -4.89 7.01 -11.89
C ILE A 93 -3.44 6.73 -11.50
N ALA A 94 -3.15 5.56 -10.92
CA ALA A 94 -1.78 5.16 -10.58
C ALA A 94 -0.86 5.18 -11.81
N ARG A 95 -1.33 4.65 -12.95
CA ARG A 95 -0.57 4.68 -14.21
C ARG A 95 -0.42 6.10 -14.76
N GLN A 96 -1.43 6.94 -14.64
CA GLN A 96 -1.37 8.35 -15.02
C GLN A 96 -0.32 9.08 -14.18
N THR A 97 -0.34 8.92 -12.86
CA THR A 97 0.66 9.48 -11.93
C THR A 97 2.06 9.01 -12.29
N VAL A 98 2.25 7.71 -12.54
CA VAL A 98 3.55 7.16 -12.99
C VAL A 98 4.01 7.80 -14.30
N SER A 99 3.10 8.03 -15.25
CA SER A 99 3.42 8.62 -16.56
C SER A 99 3.81 10.10 -16.48
N GLN A 100 3.30 10.83 -15.48
CA GLN A 100 3.66 12.23 -15.23
C GLN A 100 5.12 12.36 -14.75
N GLY A 101 5.67 11.32 -14.13
CA GLY A 101 7.02 11.28 -13.59
C GLY A 101 7.09 11.67 -12.11
N THR A 102 8.26 11.47 -11.52
CA THR A 102 8.55 11.83 -10.12
C THR A 102 8.83 13.34 -9.97
N ALA A 103 8.82 13.85 -8.74
CA ALA A 103 9.00 15.28 -8.45
C ALA A 103 10.35 15.84 -8.95
N ASP A 104 11.36 14.98 -9.12
CA ASP A 104 12.67 15.28 -9.70
C ASP A 104 12.68 15.26 -11.24
N GLY A 105 11.53 15.07 -11.88
CA GLY A 105 11.35 15.05 -13.33
C GLY A 105 11.67 13.73 -14.01
N VAL A 106 12.01 12.67 -13.27
CA VAL A 106 12.32 11.35 -13.85
C VAL A 106 11.02 10.63 -14.25
N LYS A 107 10.89 10.30 -15.53
CA LYS A 107 9.73 9.57 -16.08
C LYS A 107 9.93 8.06 -16.00
N ASP A 108 8.83 7.30 -16.03
CA ASP A 108 8.90 5.85 -16.18
C ASP A 108 9.50 5.47 -17.54
N ALA A 109 10.18 4.33 -17.58
CA ALA A 109 10.83 3.82 -18.77
C ALA A 109 10.63 2.31 -18.90
N SER A 110 10.48 1.85 -20.13
CA SER A 110 10.42 0.42 -20.43
C SER A 110 11.73 -0.26 -20.09
N VAL A 111 11.67 -1.43 -19.45
CA VAL A 111 12.86 -2.16 -19.04
C VAL A 111 13.53 -2.85 -20.23
N GLY A 112 14.81 -2.58 -20.46
CA GLY A 112 15.60 -3.18 -21.53
C GLY A 112 16.15 -4.58 -21.20
N PRO A 113 16.58 -5.38 -22.20
CA PRO A 113 17.18 -6.70 -21.95
C PRO A 113 18.41 -6.67 -21.03
N ALA A 114 19.26 -5.65 -21.15
CA ALA A 114 20.45 -5.49 -20.30
C ALA A 114 20.08 -5.28 -18.82
N GLU A 115 19.03 -4.51 -18.54
CA GLU A 115 18.56 -4.27 -17.18
C GLU A 115 17.94 -5.53 -16.56
N ARG A 116 17.16 -6.28 -17.35
CA ARG A 116 16.60 -7.58 -16.93
C ARG A 116 17.73 -8.55 -16.54
N ASN A 117 18.76 -8.67 -17.39
CA ASN A 117 19.91 -9.53 -17.10
C ASN A 117 20.67 -9.07 -15.85
N ALA A 118 20.88 -7.75 -15.70
CA ALA A 118 21.58 -7.20 -14.54
C ALA A 118 20.82 -7.43 -13.22
N VAL A 119 19.50 -7.33 -13.22
CA VAL A 119 18.65 -7.64 -12.06
C VAL A 119 18.68 -9.13 -11.75
N GLN A 120 18.53 -9.99 -12.76
CA GLN A 120 18.57 -11.44 -12.58
C GLN A 120 19.89 -11.89 -11.96
N GLU A 121 21.02 -11.39 -12.47
CA GLU A 121 22.33 -11.72 -11.95
C GLU A 121 22.54 -11.18 -10.52
N ALA A 122 22.10 -9.95 -10.24
CA ALA A 122 22.20 -9.37 -8.91
C ALA A 122 21.39 -10.16 -7.87
N VAL A 123 20.15 -10.56 -8.20
CA VAL A 123 19.31 -11.38 -7.30
C VAL A 123 19.89 -12.77 -7.12
N ARG A 124 20.39 -13.40 -8.19
CA ARG A 124 21.05 -14.71 -8.11
C ARG A 124 22.28 -14.68 -7.20
N LEU A 125 23.11 -13.64 -7.34
CA LEU A 125 24.29 -13.46 -6.50
C LEU A 125 23.92 -13.14 -5.05
N ALA A 126 22.93 -12.26 -4.85
CA ALA A 126 22.40 -11.93 -3.53
C ALA A 126 21.89 -13.18 -2.81
N ASP A 127 21.10 -14.01 -3.49
CA ASP A 127 20.57 -15.25 -2.93
C ASP A 127 21.70 -16.18 -2.49
N LEU A 128 22.73 -16.38 -3.32
CA LEU A 128 23.92 -17.15 -2.93
C LEU A 128 24.63 -16.58 -1.69
N TRP A 129 24.71 -15.26 -1.54
CA TRP A 129 25.37 -14.65 -0.38
C TRP A 129 24.58 -14.78 0.91
N LEU A 130 23.26 -14.96 0.81
CA LEU A 130 22.38 -15.15 1.96
C LEU A 130 22.49 -16.55 2.57
N ASP A 131 22.95 -17.55 1.80
CA ASP A 131 23.08 -18.94 2.27
C ASP A 131 23.97 -19.08 3.52
N ASP A 132 24.98 -18.22 3.68
CA ASP A 132 25.91 -18.27 4.82
C ASP A 132 25.37 -17.60 6.09
N VAL A 133 24.27 -16.84 6.01
CA VAL A 133 23.86 -15.89 7.07
C VAL A 133 22.43 -16.07 7.55
N THR A 134 21.67 -17.00 6.97
CA THR A 134 20.32 -17.38 7.39
C THR A 134 20.10 -18.87 7.20
N SER A 135 19.35 -19.51 8.10
CA SER A 135 18.93 -20.90 7.95
C SER A 135 17.72 -21.05 7.03
N LEU A 136 17.07 -19.94 6.67
CA LEU A 136 15.96 -19.94 5.72
C LEU A 136 16.48 -20.22 4.30
N PRO A 137 15.95 -21.25 3.60
CA PRO A 137 16.36 -21.55 2.23
C PRO A 137 16.03 -20.42 1.27
N SER A 138 16.58 -20.49 0.05
CA SER A 138 16.18 -19.61 -1.06
C SER A 138 14.65 -19.56 -1.21
N GLY A 139 14.11 -18.34 -1.34
CA GLY A 139 12.67 -18.07 -1.44
C GLY A 139 12.25 -17.43 -2.77
N ALA A 140 13.20 -16.91 -3.55
CA ALA A 140 12.92 -16.30 -4.85
C ALA A 140 13.00 -17.35 -5.96
N GLY A 141 11.86 -17.75 -6.51
CA GLY A 141 11.81 -18.65 -7.67
C GLY A 141 12.20 -17.96 -8.98
N THR A 142 11.89 -16.67 -9.12
CA THR A 142 12.19 -15.88 -10.33
C THR A 142 12.57 -14.45 -9.99
N ALA A 143 13.65 -13.94 -10.58
CA ALA A 143 14.02 -12.53 -10.52
C ALA A 143 13.43 -11.75 -11.71
N VAL A 144 12.77 -10.63 -11.42
CA VAL A 144 12.10 -9.79 -12.43
C VAL A 144 12.53 -8.33 -12.29
N ALA A 145 12.77 -7.68 -13.43
CA ALA A 145 12.97 -6.24 -13.49
C ALA A 145 11.68 -5.60 -14.00
N TRP A 146 11.14 -4.64 -13.24
CA TRP A 146 9.89 -3.96 -13.55
C TRP A 146 10.10 -2.47 -13.81
N SER A 147 9.32 -1.92 -14.73
CA SER A 147 9.04 -0.49 -14.78
C SER A 147 8.11 -0.11 -13.61
N ARG A 148 7.95 1.19 -13.35
CA ARG A 148 7.01 1.66 -12.32
C ARG A 148 5.57 1.25 -12.66
N ALA A 149 5.18 1.34 -13.94
CA ALA A 149 3.88 0.87 -14.40
C ALA A 149 3.70 -0.65 -14.24
N GLU A 150 4.72 -1.45 -14.55
CA GLU A 150 4.67 -2.91 -14.32
C GLU A 150 4.54 -3.25 -12.83
N TRP A 151 5.20 -2.49 -11.94
CA TRP A 151 5.06 -2.66 -10.49
C TRP A 151 3.64 -2.34 -9.99
N VAL A 152 3.02 -1.26 -10.48
CA VAL A 152 1.61 -0.93 -10.15
C VAL A 152 0.68 -2.09 -10.52
N GLU A 153 0.82 -2.60 -11.75
CA GLU A 153 0.01 -3.70 -12.26
C GLU A 153 0.22 -5.00 -11.47
N ALA A 154 1.48 -5.32 -11.15
CA ALA A 154 1.84 -6.56 -10.47
C ALA A 154 1.47 -6.57 -8.98
N THR A 155 1.39 -5.41 -8.32
CA THR A 155 1.07 -5.30 -6.89
C THR A 155 -0.41 -5.02 -6.61
N LEU A 156 -1.19 -4.64 -7.62
CA LEU A 156 -2.62 -4.30 -7.47
C LEU A 156 -3.44 -5.37 -6.72
N PRO A 157 -3.27 -6.69 -6.96
CA PRO A 157 -4.03 -7.70 -6.22
C PRO A 157 -3.72 -7.71 -4.71
N ALA A 158 -2.49 -7.39 -4.31
CA ALA A 158 -2.13 -7.30 -2.90
C ALA A 158 -2.75 -6.06 -2.24
N TRP A 159 -2.82 -4.94 -2.97
CA TRP A 159 -3.52 -3.74 -2.51
C TRP A 159 -5.02 -3.97 -2.35
N GLN A 160 -5.65 -4.73 -3.27
CA GLN A 160 -7.04 -5.16 -3.16
C GLN A 160 -7.31 -5.89 -1.84
N GLU A 161 -6.51 -6.92 -1.55
CA GLU A 161 -6.65 -7.72 -0.33
C GLU A 161 -6.45 -6.91 0.95
N LEU A 162 -5.59 -5.88 0.92
CA LEU A 162 -5.32 -5.03 2.08
C LEU A 162 -6.38 -3.94 2.30
N VAL A 163 -6.93 -3.35 1.22
CA VAL A 163 -7.75 -2.14 1.30
C VAL A 163 -9.24 -2.44 1.21
N ASP A 164 -9.67 -3.49 0.50
CA ASP A 164 -11.10 -3.84 0.38
C ASP A 164 -11.79 -4.02 1.76
N PRO A 165 -11.19 -4.73 2.74
CA PRO A 165 -11.81 -4.86 4.07
C PRO A 165 -11.97 -3.52 4.79
N VAL A 166 -11.02 -2.61 4.61
CA VAL A 166 -11.06 -1.26 5.21
C VAL A 166 -12.20 -0.45 4.57
N ALA A 167 -12.25 -0.41 3.24
CA ALA A 167 -13.24 0.35 2.50
C ALA A 167 -14.67 -0.18 2.74
N GLU A 168 -14.86 -1.50 2.82
CA GLU A 168 -16.16 -2.11 3.14
C GLU A 168 -16.65 -1.71 4.55
N ARG A 169 -15.74 -1.68 5.53
CA ARG A 169 -16.06 -1.27 6.91
C ARG A 169 -16.43 0.20 7.00
N VAL A 170 -15.67 1.08 6.34
CA VAL A 170 -15.98 2.52 6.28
C VAL A 170 -17.34 2.74 5.60
N GLY A 171 -17.60 2.07 4.48
CA GLY A 171 -18.87 2.18 3.76
C GLY A 171 -20.07 1.69 4.59
N THR A 172 -19.91 0.60 5.34
CA THR A 172 -20.94 0.09 6.25
C THR A 172 -21.19 1.07 7.40
N ALA A 173 -20.14 1.56 8.03
CA ALA A 173 -20.25 2.48 9.16
C ALA A 173 -20.90 3.81 8.76
N MET A 174 -20.70 4.30 7.53
CA MET A 174 -21.45 5.46 7.00
C MET A 174 -22.92 5.15 6.71
N GLY A 175 -23.23 3.92 6.26
CA GLY A 175 -24.61 3.49 6.01
C GLY A 175 -25.46 3.41 7.28
N ASP A 176 -24.85 3.02 8.40
CA ASP A 176 -25.51 2.91 9.72
C ASP A 176 -25.90 4.26 10.33
N VAL A 177 -25.35 5.38 9.81
CA VAL A 177 -25.66 6.75 10.26
C VAL A 177 -26.97 7.27 9.67
N LEU A 178 -27.48 6.66 8.59
CA LEU A 178 -28.71 7.12 7.94
C LEU A 178 -29.96 6.69 8.75
N PRO A 179 -30.88 7.61 9.06
CA PRO A 179 -32.14 7.29 9.75
C PRO A 179 -32.93 6.18 9.03
N GLU A 180 -33.52 5.26 9.80
CA GLU A 180 -34.27 4.11 9.25
C GLU A 180 -35.41 4.56 8.32
N GLU A 181 -36.04 5.72 8.57
CA GLU A 181 -37.09 6.25 7.69
C GLU A 181 -36.57 6.69 6.32
N MET A 182 -35.30 7.09 6.22
CA MET A 182 -34.66 7.48 4.97
C MET A 182 -34.05 6.29 4.23
N GLN A 183 -33.65 5.20 4.90
CA GLN A 183 -33.04 4.04 4.24
C GLN A 183 -33.93 3.40 3.15
N ALA A 184 -35.24 3.31 3.38
CA ALA A 184 -36.18 2.71 2.42
C ALA A 184 -36.46 3.60 1.19
N MET A 185 -36.41 4.93 1.37
CA MET A 185 -36.61 5.91 0.29
C MET A 185 -35.31 6.31 -0.41
N ALA A 186 -34.17 6.08 0.24
CA ALA A 186 -32.84 6.41 -0.26
C ALA A 186 -32.17 5.26 -1.01
N GLY A 187 -32.82 4.12 -1.27
CA GLY A 187 -32.18 2.98 -1.95
C GLY A 187 -31.35 3.34 -3.20
N PRO A 188 -31.90 4.08 -4.19
CA PRO A 188 -31.15 4.58 -5.33
C PRO A 188 -30.03 5.58 -4.95
N LEU A 189 -30.26 6.39 -3.91
CA LEU A 189 -29.32 7.39 -3.41
C LEU A 189 -28.14 6.74 -2.64
N ILE A 190 -28.39 5.64 -1.93
CA ILE A 190 -27.40 4.81 -1.22
C ILE A 190 -26.51 4.09 -2.24
N GLY A 191 -27.10 3.56 -3.31
CA GLY A 191 -26.33 3.01 -4.44
C GLY A 191 -25.38 4.06 -5.03
N MET A 192 -25.87 5.31 -5.16
CA MET A 192 -25.04 6.43 -5.62
C MET A 192 -23.95 6.83 -4.64
N MET A 193 -24.25 6.91 -3.36
CA MET A 193 -23.24 7.20 -2.34
C MET A 193 -22.17 6.11 -2.28
N ARG A 194 -22.54 4.85 -2.47
CA ARG A 194 -21.58 3.73 -2.54
C ARG A 194 -20.68 3.82 -3.77
N SER A 195 -21.22 4.07 -4.96
CA SER A 195 -20.39 4.21 -6.16
C SER A 195 -19.48 5.44 -6.09
N MET A 196 -19.98 6.55 -5.54
CA MET A 196 -19.19 7.75 -5.28
C MET A 196 -18.09 7.51 -4.24
N GLY A 197 -18.40 6.79 -3.16
CA GLY A 197 -17.42 6.37 -2.15
C GLY A 197 -16.33 5.48 -2.75
N GLY A 198 -16.72 4.44 -3.51
CA GLY A 198 -15.79 3.56 -4.20
C GLY A 198 -14.91 4.29 -5.23
N ALA A 199 -15.44 5.31 -5.90
CA ALA A 199 -14.67 6.18 -6.78
C ALA A 199 -13.69 7.08 -6.01
N MET A 200 -14.11 7.67 -4.89
CA MET A 200 -13.22 8.47 -4.04
C MET A 200 -12.06 7.65 -3.49
N PHE A 201 -12.34 6.44 -2.96
CA PHE A 201 -11.31 5.48 -2.56
C PHE A 201 -10.40 5.13 -3.74
N GLY A 202 -10.97 4.79 -4.90
CA GLY A 202 -10.20 4.47 -6.10
C GLY A 202 -9.24 5.59 -6.48
N THR A 203 -9.67 6.85 -6.39
CA THR A 203 -8.83 8.03 -6.68
C THR A 203 -7.66 8.16 -5.71
N GLN A 204 -7.93 8.10 -4.41
CA GLN A 204 -6.89 8.25 -3.38
C GLN A 204 -5.88 7.10 -3.42
N ILE A 205 -6.36 5.85 -3.57
CA ILE A 205 -5.50 4.67 -3.69
C ILE A 205 -4.65 4.76 -4.95
N GLY A 206 -5.25 5.13 -6.09
CA GLY A 206 -4.53 5.28 -7.34
C GLY A 206 -3.38 6.29 -7.23
N GLN A 207 -3.65 7.46 -6.64
CA GLN A 207 -2.61 8.48 -6.41
C GLN A 207 -1.51 7.96 -5.49
N ALA A 208 -1.87 7.37 -4.34
CA ALA A 208 -0.91 6.90 -3.35
C ALA A 208 -0.02 5.77 -3.89
N VAL A 209 -0.60 4.80 -4.62
CA VAL A 209 0.13 3.71 -5.28
C VAL A 209 1.01 4.27 -6.42
N GLY A 210 0.52 5.24 -7.18
CA GLY A 210 1.27 5.88 -8.26
C GLY A 210 2.50 6.65 -7.77
N VAL A 211 2.35 7.43 -6.69
CA VAL A 211 3.48 8.13 -6.03
C VAL A 211 4.46 7.12 -5.45
N LEU A 212 3.96 6.08 -4.77
CA LEU A 212 4.78 5.03 -4.20
C LEU A 212 5.62 4.28 -5.24
N ALA A 213 5.05 4.00 -6.42
CA ALA A 213 5.77 3.39 -7.53
C ALA A 213 6.98 4.21 -8.01
N GLY A 214 6.96 5.54 -7.81
CA GLY A 214 8.09 6.42 -8.08
C GLY A 214 9.26 6.27 -7.11
N GLU A 215 9.02 5.68 -5.94
CA GLU A 215 9.93 5.65 -4.81
C GLU A 215 10.56 4.28 -4.54
N VAL A 216 9.77 3.22 -4.70
CA VAL A 216 10.20 1.85 -4.39
C VAL A 216 11.25 1.37 -5.38
N VAL A 217 12.28 0.72 -4.87
CA VAL A 217 13.33 0.05 -5.63
C VAL A 217 13.07 -1.45 -5.78
N GLY A 218 12.14 -2.03 -5.00
CA GLY A 218 11.72 -3.43 -5.08
C GLY A 218 10.26 -3.68 -4.67
N SER A 219 9.86 -4.95 -4.62
CA SER A 219 8.49 -5.35 -4.25
C SER A 219 8.21 -5.34 -2.75
N THR A 220 9.25 -5.38 -1.93
CA THR A 220 9.14 -5.59 -0.47
C THR A 220 9.55 -4.37 0.35
N ASP A 221 9.82 -3.22 -0.28
CA ASP A 221 10.39 -2.04 0.39
C ASP A 221 9.54 -1.48 1.54
N ILE A 222 8.24 -1.71 1.50
CA ILE A 222 7.28 -1.28 2.50
C ILE A 222 7.10 -2.30 3.66
N GLY A 223 7.85 -3.41 3.65
CA GLY A 223 7.77 -4.47 4.66
C GLY A 223 6.62 -5.46 4.48
N LEU A 224 5.80 -5.31 3.45
CA LEU A 224 4.73 -6.25 3.07
C LEU A 224 5.08 -6.99 1.77
N PRO A 225 4.62 -8.25 1.61
CA PRO A 225 4.81 -9.02 0.39
C PRO A 225 3.79 -8.61 -0.67
N LEU A 226 4.10 -7.57 -1.44
CA LEU A 226 3.19 -7.05 -2.47
C LEU A 226 3.28 -7.78 -3.82
N SER A 227 4.40 -8.43 -4.12
CA SER A 227 4.56 -9.18 -5.37
C SER A 227 3.89 -10.55 -5.32
N PRO A 228 3.56 -11.15 -6.48
CA PRO A 228 3.20 -12.56 -6.54
C PRO A 228 4.29 -13.43 -5.91
N ALA A 229 3.88 -14.48 -5.20
CA ALA A 229 4.78 -15.37 -4.46
C ALA A 229 5.95 -15.86 -5.33
N GLY A 230 7.15 -15.83 -4.75
CA GLY A 230 8.38 -16.30 -5.39
C GLY A 230 8.96 -15.36 -6.45
N LYS A 231 8.43 -14.14 -6.62
CA LYS A 231 8.99 -13.13 -7.53
C LYS A 231 9.75 -12.05 -6.76
N ALA A 232 11.07 -12.09 -6.85
CA ALA A 232 11.94 -10.99 -6.42
C ALA A 232 11.96 -9.92 -7.51
N ALA A 233 11.33 -8.78 -7.24
CA ALA A 233 11.26 -7.69 -8.20
C ALA A 233 12.16 -6.51 -7.81
N LEU A 234 12.84 -5.94 -8.82
CA LEU A 234 13.61 -4.70 -8.69
C LEU A 234 13.23 -3.71 -9.79
N LEU A 235 13.30 -2.42 -9.49
CA LEU A 235 12.97 -1.33 -10.42
C LEU A 235 14.26 -0.61 -10.87
N PRO A 236 14.82 -0.91 -12.06
CA PRO A 236 16.12 -0.39 -12.48
C PRO A 236 16.24 1.14 -12.49
N VAL A 237 15.19 1.84 -12.96
CA VAL A 237 15.13 3.31 -13.00
C VAL A 237 15.21 3.90 -11.59
N ASN A 238 14.50 3.29 -10.63
CA ASN A 238 14.48 3.78 -9.25
C ASN A 238 15.79 3.45 -8.53
N ILE A 239 16.42 2.30 -8.84
CA ILE A 239 17.76 1.96 -8.33
C ILE A 239 18.81 2.96 -8.83
N GLU A 240 18.73 3.35 -10.11
CA GLU A 240 19.63 4.36 -10.67
C GLU A 240 19.44 5.73 -10.00
N THR A 241 18.19 6.15 -9.85
CA THR A 241 17.85 7.40 -9.16
C THR A 241 18.32 7.39 -7.71
N PHE A 242 18.10 6.27 -7.01
CA PHE A 242 18.55 6.07 -5.62
C PHE A 242 20.07 6.16 -5.47
N GLY A 243 20.83 5.66 -6.46
CA GLY A 243 22.30 5.65 -6.42
C GLY A 243 23.00 6.94 -6.88
N LYS A 244 22.27 7.83 -7.57
CA LYS A 244 22.84 8.95 -8.35
C LYS A 244 23.79 9.88 -7.56
N ASP A 245 23.49 10.11 -6.28
CA ASP A 245 24.23 11.06 -5.43
C ASP A 245 24.96 10.38 -4.26
N LEU A 246 25.06 9.06 -4.24
CA LEU A 246 25.69 8.31 -3.15
C LEU A 246 27.22 8.20 -3.30
N GLY A 247 27.76 8.44 -4.49
CA GLY A 247 29.17 8.17 -4.79
C GLY A 247 29.54 6.67 -4.73
N VAL A 248 28.53 5.79 -4.82
CA VAL A 248 28.67 4.34 -4.77
C VAL A 248 28.46 3.74 -6.17
N PRO A 249 29.24 2.73 -6.61
CA PRO A 249 29.02 2.07 -7.89
C PRO A 249 27.61 1.50 -8.03
N LYS A 250 26.97 1.70 -9.20
CA LYS A 250 25.58 1.27 -9.48
C LYS A 250 25.39 -0.23 -9.22
N GLU A 251 26.40 -1.04 -9.50
CA GLU A 251 26.41 -2.48 -9.28
C GLU A 251 26.34 -2.84 -7.79
N GLU A 252 27.07 -2.13 -6.94
CA GLU A 252 27.02 -2.34 -5.48
C GLU A 252 25.66 -1.91 -4.92
N VAL A 253 25.12 -0.78 -5.38
CA VAL A 253 23.76 -0.33 -5.01
C VAL A 253 22.73 -1.40 -5.39
N ARG A 254 22.76 -1.87 -6.64
CA ARG A 254 21.84 -2.90 -7.14
C ARG A 254 21.95 -4.19 -6.32
N LEU A 255 23.17 -4.65 -6.07
CA LEU A 255 23.41 -5.90 -5.33
C LEU A 255 22.95 -5.79 -3.88
N TYR A 256 23.21 -4.66 -3.21
CA TYR A 256 22.72 -4.43 -1.86
C TYR A 256 21.19 -4.43 -1.77
N LEU A 257 20.51 -3.80 -2.73
CA LEU A 257 19.06 -3.81 -2.81
C LEU A 257 18.51 -5.20 -3.18
N ALA A 258 19.21 -5.95 -4.02
CA ALA A 258 18.89 -7.35 -4.32
C ALA A 258 19.02 -8.26 -3.09
N LEU A 259 20.01 -8.05 -2.21
CA LEU A 259 20.14 -8.75 -0.93
C LEU A 259 18.91 -8.51 -0.04
N ARG A 260 18.43 -7.26 0.04
CA ARG A 260 17.22 -6.94 0.81
C ARG A 260 15.98 -7.62 0.23
N GLU A 261 15.77 -7.52 -1.08
CA GLU A 261 14.63 -8.15 -1.73
C GLU A 261 14.67 -9.68 -1.55
N ALA A 262 15.82 -10.32 -1.79
CA ALA A 262 15.97 -11.77 -1.62
C ALA A 262 15.75 -12.21 -0.17
N ALA A 263 16.24 -11.45 0.82
CA ALA A 263 16.01 -11.76 2.24
C ALA A 263 14.52 -11.72 2.59
N HIS A 264 13.76 -10.71 2.14
CA HIS A 264 12.31 -10.68 2.34
C HIS A 264 11.63 -11.88 1.66
N GLN A 265 12.03 -12.23 0.44
CA GLN A 265 11.45 -13.38 -0.27
C GLN A 265 11.70 -14.70 0.50
N ARG A 266 12.90 -14.89 1.08
CA ARG A 266 13.17 -16.05 1.95
C ARG A 266 12.24 -16.06 3.17
N LEU A 267 12.09 -14.92 3.83
CA LEU A 267 11.25 -14.82 5.01
C LEU A 267 9.79 -15.15 4.70
N PHE A 268 9.19 -14.49 3.71
CA PHE A 268 7.78 -14.69 3.37
C PHE A 268 7.50 -16.07 2.74
N ALA A 269 8.47 -16.68 2.05
CA ALA A 269 8.33 -18.02 1.51
C ALA A 269 8.33 -19.11 2.60
N HIS A 270 9.15 -18.95 3.63
CA HIS A 270 9.39 -19.99 4.65
C HIS A 270 8.69 -19.75 5.98
N VAL A 271 8.04 -18.58 6.16
CA VAL A 271 7.23 -18.24 7.34
C VAL A 271 5.76 -18.08 6.93
N PRO A 272 5.01 -19.18 6.75
CA PRO A 272 3.69 -19.16 6.11
C PRO A 272 2.62 -18.39 6.90
N TRP A 273 2.79 -18.25 8.22
CA TRP A 273 1.87 -17.50 9.07
C TRP A 273 2.10 -15.98 9.00
N LEU A 274 3.26 -15.51 8.51
CA LEU A 274 3.63 -14.10 8.59
C LEU A 274 2.71 -13.22 7.73
N ARG A 275 2.36 -13.68 6.53
CA ARG A 275 1.44 -12.94 5.65
C ARG A 275 0.06 -12.77 6.29
N SER A 276 -0.52 -13.85 6.80
CA SER A 276 -1.83 -13.78 7.46
C SER A 276 -1.78 -13.01 8.76
N HIS A 277 -0.66 -13.02 9.49
CA HIS A 277 -0.47 -12.22 10.69
C HIS A 277 -0.44 -10.71 10.39
N LEU A 278 0.32 -10.27 9.38
CA LEU A 278 0.38 -8.87 8.97
C LEU A 278 -0.98 -8.39 8.43
N TYR A 279 -1.61 -9.18 7.56
CA TYR A 279 -2.90 -8.83 6.95
C TYR A 279 -4.02 -8.87 7.99
N GLY A 280 -3.98 -9.82 8.92
CA GLY A 280 -4.92 -9.92 10.02
C GLY A 280 -4.79 -8.76 11.02
N ALA A 281 -3.59 -8.17 11.18
CA ALA A 281 -3.42 -6.96 11.98
C ALA A 281 -4.08 -5.74 11.31
N VAL A 282 -3.99 -5.62 9.98
CA VAL A 282 -4.69 -4.59 9.19
C VAL A 282 -6.21 -4.77 9.28
N ASP A 283 -6.72 -6.00 9.08
CA ASP A 283 -8.16 -6.30 9.25
C ASP A 283 -8.64 -6.02 10.69
N GLY A 284 -7.84 -6.38 11.69
CA GLY A 284 -8.12 -6.08 13.10
C GLY A 284 -8.26 -4.59 13.37
N TYR A 285 -7.42 -3.76 12.74
CA TYR A 285 -7.57 -2.31 12.79
C TYR A 285 -8.84 -1.84 12.09
N ALA A 286 -9.12 -2.35 10.89
CA ALA A 286 -10.30 -2.01 10.10
C ALA A 286 -11.62 -2.29 10.84
N ARG A 287 -11.69 -3.41 11.58
CA ARG A 287 -12.86 -3.78 12.41
C ARG A 287 -13.15 -2.80 13.54
N GLY A 288 -12.13 -2.09 14.01
CA GLY A 288 -12.26 -1.10 15.08
C GLY A 288 -12.79 0.25 14.59
N ILE A 289 -12.87 0.47 13.26
CA ILE A 289 -13.39 1.71 12.68
C ILE A 289 -14.87 1.83 13.03
N LYS A 290 -15.20 2.85 13.83
CA LYS A 290 -16.56 3.26 14.16
C LYS A 290 -16.73 4.73 13.82
N VAL A 291 -17.88 5.08 13.26
CA VAL A 291 -18.27 6.48 13.12
C VAL A 291 -18.75 6.96 14.49
N ASP A 292 -18.16 8.05 14.98
CA ASP A 292 -18.60 8.71 16.20
C ASP A 292 -19.89 9.49 15.89
N THR A 293 -21.02 8.82 16.02
CA THR A 293 -22.35 9.41 15.76
C THR A 293 -22.66 10.58 16.68
N ALA A 294 -22.10 10.61 17.90
CA ALA A 294 -22.30 11.72 18.83
C ALA A 294 -21.58 12.99 18.34
N LYS A 295 -20.32 12.87 17.88
CA LYS A 295 -19.64 14.00 17.22
C LYS A 295 -20.36 14.43 15.95
N LEU A 296 -20.91 13.49 15.19
CA LEU A 296 -21.64 13.78 13.96
C LEU A 296 -22.95 14.53 14.23
N GLU A 297 -23.68 14.16 15.28
CA GLU A 297 -24.88 14.86 15.77
C GLU A 297 -24.54 16.27 16.29
N ASP A 298 -23.44 16.42 17.03
CA ASP A 298 -22.97 17.73 17.52
C ASP A 298 -22.63 18.67 16.36
N VAL A 299 -22.03 18.16 15.29
CA VAL A 299 -21.67 18.93 14.08
C VAL A 299 -22.91 19.27 13.25
N VAL A 300 -23.81 18.31 13.04
CA VAL A 300 -25.07 18.54 12.31
C VAL A 300 -25.98 19.50 13.09
N GLY A 301 -25.96 19.46 14.43
CA GLY A 301 -26.69 20.40 15.27
C GLY A 301 -26.12 21.83 15.24
N GLN A 302 -24.85 21.99 14.87
CA GLN A 302 -24.16 23.29 14.71
C GLN A 302 -24.17 23.79 13.25
N PHE A 303 -24.69 22.98 12.32
CA PHE A 303 -24.74 23.31 10.89
C PHE A 303 -25.78 24.39 10.60
N ASP A 304 -25.34 25.48 9.95
CA ASP A 304 -26.22 26.47 9.34
C ASP A 304 -26.45 26.11 7.85
N PRO A 305 -27.68 25.73 7.45
CA PRO A 305 -28.02 25.41 6.05
C PRO A 305 -27.75 26.54 5.05
N GLN A 306 -27.49 27.77 5.52
CA GLN A 306 -27.21 28.92 4.69
C GLN A 306 -25.72 29.09 4.33
N ASN A 307 -24.81 28.32 4.91
CA ASN A 307 -23.36 28.43 4.68
C ASN A 307 -22.71 27.10 4.25
N PRO A 308 -22.92 26.65 3.00
CA PRO A 308 -22.36 25.39 2.49
C PRO A 308 -20.82 25.39 2.36
N GLU A 309 -20.16 26.55 2.29
CA GLU A 309 -18.70 26.66 2.23
C GLU A 309 -18.02 26.25 3.55
N GLN A 310 -18.63 26.54 4.71
CA GLN A 310 -18.10 26.14 6.02
C GLN A 310 -18.06 24.62 6.19
N LEU A 311 -19.00 23.90 5.56
CA LEU A 311 -19.03 22.44 5.56
C LEU A 311 -17.87 21.87 4.72
N GLN A 312 -17.56 22.47 3.57
CA GLN A 312 -16.42 22.06 2.75
C GLN A 312 -15.10 22.25 3.48
N ASP A 313 -14.91 23.40 4.14
CA ASP A 313 -13.70 23.69 4.92
C ASP A 313 -13.58 22.78 6.15
N ALA A 314 -14.67 22.54 6.88
CA ALA A 314 -14.70 21.64 8.04
C ALA A 314 -14.41 20.18 7.67
N LEU A 315 -14.95 19.69 6.55
CA LEU A 315 -14.66 18.37 6.00
C LEU A 315 -13.19 18.23 5.58
N GLN A 316 -12.61 19.27 4.98
CA GLN A 316 -11.19 19.29 4.58
C GLN A 316 -10.24 19.38 5.77
N GLN A 317 -10.66 20.00 6.88
CA GLN A 317 -9.85 20.14 8.11
C GLN A 317 -9.86 18.90 9.01
N GLY A 318 -10.45 17.78 8.56
CA GLY A 318 -10.41 16.53 9.33
C GLY A 318 -11.34 16.52 10.55
N MET A 319 -12.38 17.38 10.58
CA MET A 319 -13.38 17.42 11.65
C MET A 319 -14.09 16.07 11.89
N PHE A 320 -13.98 15.14 10.94
CA PHE A 320 -14.53 13.78 10.98
C PHE A 320 -13.48 12.68 11.12
N GLN A 321 -12.22 12.99 11.46
CA GLN A 321 -11.25 11.93 11.77
C GLN A 321 -11.67 11.24 13.07
N PRO A 322 -12.06 9.94 13.02
CA PRO A 322 -12.36 9.20 14.23
C PRO A 322 -11.10 9.11 15.08
N GLU A 323 -11.22 9.29 16.39
CA GLU A 323 -10.10 8.99 17.28
C GLU A 323 -9.92 7.48 17.36
N ASP A 324 -8.67 7.00 17.27
CA ASP A 324 -8.39 5.58 17.38
C ASP A 324 -8.83 5.04 18.76
N THR A 325 -9.71 4.04 18.70
CA THR A 325 -10.12 3.24 19.86
C THR A 325 -8.92 2.51 20.49
N PRO A 326 -8.98 2.13 21.77
CA PRO A 326 -7.93 1.31 22.40
C PRO A 326 -7.61 0.04 21.60
N GLU A 327 -8.61 -0.60 20.99
CA GLU A 327 -8.47 -1.77 20.15
C GLU A 327 -7.72 -1.46 18.84
N GLN A 328 -8.02 -0.33 18.19
CA GLN A 328 -7.29 0.15 17.00
C GLN A 328 -5.83 0.47 17.34
N LYS A 329 -5.58 1.17 18.45
CA LYS A 329 -4.22 1.46 18.93
C LYS A 329 -3.43 0.17 19.18
N ALA A 330 -4.06 -0.84 19.76
CA ALA A 330 -3.43 -2.14 19.98
C ALA A 330 -3.16 -2.89 18.66
N ALA A 331 -4.06 -2.80 17.67
CA ALA A 331 -3.87 -3.40 16.35
C ALA A 331 -2.73 -2.72 15.58
N LEU A 332 -2.69 -1.38 15.57
CA LEU A 332 -1.59 -0.58 15.00
C LEU A 332 -0.26 -0.94 15.66
N ALA A 333 -0.20 -0.97 17.00
CA ALA A 333 1.02 -1.32 17.72
C ALA A 333 1.53 -2.73 17.38
N ARG A 334 0.61 -3.71 17.18
CA ARG A 334 0.98 -5.06 16.72
C ARG A 334 1.54 -5.04 15.31
N LEU A 335 0.89 -4.33 14.38
CA LEU A 335 1.34 -4.22 12.99
C LEU A 335 2.71 -3.52 12.90
N GLU A 336 2.88 -2.39 13.60
CA GLU A 336 4.16 -1.67 13.71
C GLU A 336 5.28 -2.57 14.24
N THR A 337 4.99 -3.35 15.30
CA THR A 337 5.97 -4.27 15.89
C THR A 337 6.35 -5.37 14.91
N ALA A 338 5.37 -6.00 14.24
CA ALA A 338 5.61 -7.05 13.27
C ALA A 338 6.43 -6.54 12.07
N LEU A 339 6.08 -5.38 11.51
CA LEU A 339 6.85 -4.75 10.43
C LEU A 339 8.26 -4.39 10.87
N ALA A 340 8.43 -3.87 12.10
CA ALA A 340 9.75 -3.58 12.64
C ALA A 340 10.62 -4.83 12.79
N LEU A 341 10.04 -5.95 13.23
CA LEU A 341 10.76 -7.21 13.35
C LEU A 341 11.18 -7.79 12.00
N VAL A 342 10.30 -7.74 10.99
CA VAL A 342 10.63 -8.14 9.61
C VAL A 342 11.83 -7.34 9.12
N GLU A 343 11.77 -6.02 9.26
CA GLU A 343 12.81 -5.12 8.77
C GLU A 343 14.12 -5.23 9.53
N GLY A 344 14.05 -5.37 10.85
CA GLY A 344 15.22 -5.56 11.69
C GLY A 344 15.94 -6.87 11.37
N TRP A 345 15.20 -7.93 11.08
CA TRP A 345 15.77 -9.21 10.67
C TRP A 345 16.45 -9.11 9.30
N VAL A 346 15.77 -8.50 8.32
CA VAL A 346 16.34 -8.28 6.98
C VAL A 346 17.61 -7.44 7.07
N ASP A 347 17.59 -6.36 7.86
CA ASP A 347 18.77 -5.52 8.07
C ASP A 347 19.95 -6.28 8.70
N ALA A 348 19.69 -7.15 9.69
CA ALA A 348 20.73 -7.98 10.31
C ALA A 348 21.34 -8.99 9.32
N VAL A 349 20.50 -9.73 8.59
CA VAL A 349 20.94 -10.74 7.61
C VAL A 349 21.67 -10.10 6.44
N VAL A 350 21.14 -9.01 5.88
CA VAL A 350 21.76 -8.29 4.76
C VAL A 350 23.09 -7.67 5.18
N HIS A 351 23.17 -7.08 6.38
CA HIS A 351 24.44 -6.55 6.88
C HIS A 351 25.51 -7.65 6.99
N ALA A 352 25.15 -8.82 7.53
CA ALA A 352 26.06 -9.95 7.64
C ALA A 352 26.52 -10.46 6.25
N ALA A 353 25.63 -10.53 5.27
CA ALA A 353 25.96 -10.95 3.90
C ALA A 353 26.83 -9.93 3.16
N ALA A 354 26.51 -8.64 3.28
CA ALA A 354 27.11 -7.56 2.52
C ALA A 354 28.47 -7.11 3.06
N LYS A 355 28.61 -6.96 4.39
CA LYS A 355 29.79 -6.33 5.03
C LYS A 355 31.14 -6.95 4.62
N PRO A 356 31.29 -8.28 4.48
CA PRO A 356 32.58 -8.86 4.08
C PRO A 356 32.92 -8.67 2.60
N ARG A 357 31.93 -8.28 1.77
CA ARG A 357 31.99 -8.37 0.30
C ARG A 357 31.81 -7.03 -0.42
N LEU A 358 31.12 -6.07 0.20
CA LEU A 358 30.86 -4.74 -0.35
C LEU A 358 31.51 -3.67 0.50
N GLY A 359 32.42 -2.90 -0.10
CA GLY A 359 33.08 -1.78 0.58
C GLY A 359 32.09 -0.68 0.97
N SER A 360 30.99 -0.52 0.22
CA SER A 360 29.95 0.46 0.48
C SER A 360 28.82 -0.01 1.41
N ALA A 361 28.89 -1.24 1.97
CA ALA A 361 27.79 -1.84 2.73
C ALA A 361 27.26 -0.96 3.86
N ASP A 362 28.15 -0.39 4.70
CA ASP A 362 27.75 0.46 5.82
C ASP A 362 27.13 1.79 5.37
N ALA A 363 27.62 2.36 4.28
CA ALA A 363 27.08 3.60 3.70
C ALA A 363 25.68 3.38 3.11
N LEU A 364 25.47 2.25 2.40
CA LEU A 364 24.17 1.87 1.85
C LEU A 364 23.16 1.55 2.96
N ARG A 365 23.58 0.83 4.00
CA ARG A 365 22.78 0.56 5.20
C ARG A 365 22.32 1.86 5.87
N GLU A 366 23.24 2.79 6.09
CA GLU A 366 22.91 4.08 6.72
C GLU A 366 22.00 4.94 5.83
N THR A 367 22.21 4.93 4.51
CA THR A 367 21.36 5.66 3.55
C THR A 367 19.91 5.20 3.65
N LEU A 368 19.65 3.89 3.63
CA LEU A 368 18.29 3.35 3.76
C LEU A 368 17.68 3.65 5.13
N ARG A 369 18.47 3.56 6.21
CA ARG A 369 18.00 3.88 7.56
C ARG A 369 17.58 5.34 7.68
N ARG A 370 18.30 6.27 7.03
CA ARG A 370 17.92 7.69 6.99
C ARG A 370 16.66 7.91 6.20
N ARG A 371 16.53 7.29 5.02
CA ARG A 371 15.34 7.37 4.19
C ARG A 371 14.07 6.92 4.92
N ARG A 372 14.17 5.84 5.70
CA ARG A 372 13.09 5.36 6.59
C ARG A 372 12.80 6.34 7.72
N ALA A 373 13.83 6.96 8.30
CA ALA A 373 13.66 7.88 9.42
C ALA A 373 13.08 9.25 9.03
N SER A 374 13.25 9.67 7.77
CA SER A 374 12.69 10.92 7.26
C SER A 374 11.21 10.82 6.87
N GLY A 375 10.62 9.62 6.89
CA GLY A 375 9.24 9.38 6.47
C GLY A 375 9.02 9.63 4.98
N GLY A 376 9.20 8.59 4.17
CA GLY A 376 8.99 8.66 2.72
C GLY A 376 7.51 8.47 2.32
N PRO A 377 7.16 8.76 1.06
CA PRO A 377 5.88 8.42 0.45
C PRO A 377 5.33 7.03 0.75
N ALA A 378 6.17 6.02 0.99
CA ALA A 378 5.72 4.73 1.53
C ALA A 378 4.92 4.87 2.84
N GLU A 379 5.48 5.58 3.83
CA GLU A 379 4.82 5.83 5.11
C GLU A 379 3.58 6.70 4.92
N GLN A 380 3.65 7.72 4.06
CA GLN A 380 2.50 8.58 3.74
C GLN A 380 1.36 7.81 3.06
N THR A 381 1.69 6.86 2.17
CA THR A 381 0.71 5.98 1.53
C THR A 381 0.01 5.12 2.57
N PHE A 382 0.72 4.51 3.52
CA PHE A 382 0.09 3.75 4.61
C PHE A 382 -0.71 4.63 5.58
N ALA A 383 -0.22 5.82 5.88
CA ALA A 383 -0.93 6.80 6.70
C ALA A 383 -2.24 7.23 6.01
N THR A 384 -2.22 7.44 4.70
CA THR A 384 -3.40 7.83 3.92
C THR A 384 -4.40 6.68 3.78
N LEU A 385 -3.92 5.46 3.55
CA LEU A 385 -4.76 4.30 3.24
C LEU A 385 -5.36 3.63 4.47
N ILE A 386 -4.58 3.56 5.56
CA ILE A 386 -4.92 2.77 6.75
C ILE A 386 -4.81 3.63 8.03
N GLY A 387 -4.38 4.90 7.97
CA GLY A 387 -4.14 5.70 9.17
C GLY A 387 -2.90 5.23 9.96
N LEU A 388 -2.01 4.47 9.32
CA LEU A 388 -0.82 3.90 9.95
C LEU A 388 0.40 4.82 9.75
N GLU A 389 0.91 5.39 10.84
CA GLU A 389 2.22 6.08 10.87
C GLU A 389 3.30 5.13 11.40
N LEU A 390 4.26 4.74 10.55
CA LEU A 390 5.31 3.80 10.93
C LEU A 390 6.42 4.48 11.73
N ARG A 391 6.43 4.28 13.04
CA ARG A 391 7.43 4.90 13.93
C ARG A 391 8.87 4.45 13.62
N PRO A 392 9.77 5.34 13.16
CA PRO A 392 11.14 4.95 12.79
C PRO A 392 12.01 4.44 13.94
N ARG A 393 11.63 4.74 15.19
CA ARG A 393 12.36 4.29 16.39
C ARG A 393 12.33 2.76 16.52
N ARG A 394 11.16 2.14 16.34
CA ARG A 394 10.95 0.70 16.50
C ARG A 394 11.81 -0.13 15.51
N LEU A 395 12.02 0.38 14.30
CA LEU A 395 12.90 -0.25 13.30
C LEU A 395 14.34 -0.41 13.80
N ARG A 396 14.89 0.65 14.43
CA ARG A 396 16.26 0.64 14.95
C ARG A 396 16.42 -0.32 16.11
N ASP A 397 15.43 -0.35 16.99
CA ASP A 397 15.41 -1.22 18.16
C ASP A 397 15.33 -2.69 17.72
N ALA A 398 14.49 -3.01 16.73
CA ALA A 398 14.41 -4.34 16.14
C ALA A 398 15.73 -4.78 15.48
N SER A 399 16.37 -3.93 14.66
CA SER A 399 17.70 -4.25 14.08
C SER A 399 18.74 -4.60 15.14
N ARG A 400 18.76 -3.85 16.26
CA ARG A 400 19.68 -4.12 17.38
C ARG A 400 19.37 -5.43 18.09
N LEU A 401 18.09 -5.71 18.30
CA LEU A 401 17.64 -6.96 18.90
C LEU A 401 18.09 -8.17 18.06
N TRP A 402 17.86 -8.14 16.74
CA TRP A 402 18.25 -9.23 15.85
C TRP A 402 19.76 -9.43 15.74
N ALA A 403 20.54 -8.35 15.74
CA ALA A 403 21.99 -8.43 15.81
C ALA A 403 22.44 -9.11 17.12
N SER A 404 21.89 -8.69 18.26
CA SER A 404 22.22 -9.24 19.58
C SER A 404 21.79 -10.71 19.71
N LEU A 405 20.64 -11.09 19.14
CA LEU A 405 20.20 -12.49 19.04
C LEU A 405 21.15 -13.33 18.20
N THR A 406 21.66 -12.79 17.09
CA THR A 406 22.66 -13.49 16.27
C THR A 406 23.92 -13.76 17.08
N ASP A 407 24.41 -12.75 17.80
CA ASP A 407 25.64 -12.86 18.61
C ASP A 407 25.49 -13.85 19.77
N ALA A 408 24.32 -13.86 20.43
CA ALA A 408 24.07 -14.70 21.60
C ALA A 408 23.63 -16.14 21.27
N ARG A 409 22.85 -16.34 20.20
CA ARG A 409 22.19 -17.63 19.89
C ARG A 409 22.57 -18.22 18.54
N GLY A 410 23.41 -17.54 17.77
CA GLY A 410 23.78 -17.95 16.41
C GLY A 410 22.64 -17.78 15.39
N ILE A 411 22.92 -18.18 14.15
CA ILE A 411 21.98 -18.07 13.02
C ILE A 411 20.72 -18.92 13.28
N ASP A 412 20.89 -20.19 13.65
CA ASP A 412 19.76 -21.11 13.86
C ASP A 412 18.86 -20.67 15.01
N GLY A 413 19.45 -20.27 16.15
CA GLY A 413 18.69 -19.80 17.30
C GLY A 413 17.95 -18.49 17.07
N ARG A 414 18.52 -17.60 16.24
CA ARG A 414 17.85 -16.37 15.78
C ARG A 414 16.67 -16.72 14.87
N ASP A 415 16.90 -17.49 13.82
CA ASP A 415 15.89 -17.75 12.78
C ASP A 415 14.77 -18.68 13.29
N ALA A 416 15.03 -19.51 14.30
CA ALA A 416 14.02 -20.34 14.97
C ALA A 416 12.88 -19.52 15.60
N LEU A 417 13.08 -18.24 15.89
CA LEU A 417 12.01 -17.35 16.40
C LEU A 417 10.87 -17.16 15.39
N TRP A 418 11.12 -17.41 14.10
CA TRP A 418 10.08 -17.36 13.06
C TRP A 418 9.20 -18.62 13.02
N SER A 419 9.51 -19.66 13.79
CA SER A 419 8.74 -20.91 13.79
C SER A 419 7.28 -20.75 14.22
N HIS A 420 6.98 -19.77 15.08
CA HIS A 420 5.64 -19.50 15.58
C HIS A 420 5.48 -18.01 15.96
N PRO A 421 4.31 -17.38 15.74
CA PRO A 421 4.08 -15.97 16.10
C PRO A 421 4.36 -15.66 17.58
N ASP A 422 4.04 -16.58 18.49
CA ASP A 422 4.25 -16.38 19.95
C ASP A 422 5.73 -16.38 20.37
N MET A 423 6.63 -16.81 19.49
CA MET A 423 8.07 -16.78 19.73
C MET A 423 8.68 -15.42 19.37
N LEU A 424 7.94 -14.58 18.64
CA LEU A 424 8.44 -13.28 18.26
C LEU A 424 8.58 -12.33 19.45
N PRO A 425 9.59 -11.45 19.44
CA PRO A 425 9.66 -10.36 20.38
C PRO A 425 8.41 -9.48 20.33
N THR A 426 7.99 -8.99 21.48
CA THR A 426 6.90 -8.04 21.62
C THR A 426 7.40 -6.59 21.62
N ALA A 427 6.48 -5.63 21.62
CA ALA A 427 6.84 -4.21 21.74
C ALA A 427 7.67 -3.90 23.00
N SER A 428 7.41 -4.58 24.13
CA SER A 428 8.21 -4.44 25.35
C SER A 428 9.59 -5.07 25.24
N ASP A 429 9.72 -6.16 24.48
CA ASP A 429 11.03 -6.78 24.22
C ASP A 429 11.90 -5.89 23.31
N LEU A 430 11.29 -5.07 22.44
CA LEU A 430 12.01 -4.02 21.70
C LEU A 430 12.47 -2.87 22.61
N ASP A 431 11.76 -2.61 23.72
CA ASP A 431 12.17 -1.60 24.69
C ASP A 431 13.28 -2.12 25.65
N ASP A 432 13.40 -3.44 25.82
CA ASP A 432 14.50 -4.12 26.54
C ASP A 432 15.06 -5.32 25.74
N PRO A 433 15.90 -5.06 24.71
CA PRO A 433 16.44 -6.13 23.87
C PRO A 433 17.31 -7.13 24.63
N ASP A 434 18.11 -6.64 25.60
CA ASP A 434 19.03 -7.47 26.37
C ASP A 434 18.26 -8.48 27.24
N GLY A 435 17.16 -8.04 27.85
CA GLY A 435 16.27 -8.91 28.62
C GLY A 435 15.66 -10.04 27.79
N PHE A 436 15.27 -9.77 26.54
CA PHE A 436 14.76 -10.81 25.64
C PHE A 436 15.86 -11.78 25.19
N VAL A 437 17.03 -11.28 24.80
CA VAL A 437 18.15 -12.10 24.30
C VAL A 437 18.58 -13.13 25.34
N HIS A 438 18.61 -12.75 26.62
CA HIS A 438 19.03 -13.61 27.72
C HIS A 438 17.87 -14.34 28.42
N ARG A 439 16.62 -14.17 27.95
CA ARG A 439 15.50 -14.98 28.42
C ARG A 439 15.81 -16.44 28.12
N GLU A 440 16.04 -17.23 29.17
CA GLU A 440 16.16 -18.69 29.06
C GLU A 440 14.93 -19.20 28.31
N GLN A 441 15.15 -19.86 27.18
CA GLN A 441 14.08 -20.64 26.55
C GLN A 441 13.62 -21.64 27.61
N LEU A 442 12.31 -21.71 27.85
CA LEU A 442 11.73 -22.69 28.75
C LEU A 442 12.31 -24.06 28.41
N ASP A 443 13.02 -24.66 29.34
CA ASP A 443 13.62 -25.96 29.17
C ASP A 443 12.51 -27.01 29.13
N PHE A 444 12.10 -27.39 27.92
CA PHE A 444 11.10 -28.42 27.70
C PHE A 444 11.66 -29.83 27.86
N SER A 445 12.93 -30.01 28.23
CA SER A 445 13.51 -31.34 28.44
C SER A 445 12.80 -32.10 29.57
N GLU A 446 12.34 -31.41 30.60
CA GLU A 446 11.51 -32.01 31.66
C GLU A 446 10.12 -32.40 31.13
N LEU A 447 9.54 -31.62 30.21
CA LEU A 447 8.23 -31.90 29.62
C LEU A 447 8.30 -33.08 28.64
N ASP A 448 9.39 -33.19 27.88
CA ASP A 448 9.69 -34.30 26.97
C ASP A 448 9.99 -35.58 27.75
N LYS A 449 10.71 -35.46 28.88
CA LYS A 449 10.93 -36.56 29.83
C LYS A 449 9.63 -37.03 30.48
N MET A 450 8.74 -36.12 30.88
CA MET A 450 7.42 -36.49 31.41
C MET A 450 6.52 -37.18 30.37
N LEU A 451 6.58 -36.75 29.10
CA LEU A 451 5.86 -37.40 28.00
C LEU A 451 6.44 -38.77 27.65
N GLY A 452 7.77 -38.91 27.66
CA GLY A 452 8.47 -40.19 27.51
C GLY A 452 8.14 -41.18 28.63
N GLU A 453 8.17 -40.73 29.89
CA GLU A 453 7.79 -41.56 31.06
C GLU A 453 6.31 -41.95 31.05
N ALA A 454 5.43 -41.14 30.46
CA ALA A 454 4.01 -41.46 30.29
C ALA A 454 3.77 -42.50 29.18
N ALA A 455 4.60 -42.49 28.12
CA ALA A 455 4.54 -43.47 27.03
C ALA A 455 5.12 -44.83 27.42
N ASP A 456 6.05 -44.88 28.39
CA ASP A 456 6.69 -46.12 28.88
C ASP A 456 5.93 -46.84 29.99
N LYS A 457 4.73 -46.36 30.38
CA LYS A 457 3.88 -47.09 31.33
C LYS A 457 3.24 -48.29 30.63
N PRO A 458 3.50 -49.54 31.08
CA PRO A 458 2.89 -50.72 30.47
C PRO A 458 1.38 -50.72 30.70
N ASP A 459 0.65 -51.04 29.64
CA ASP A 459 -0.80 -51.19 29.59
C ASP A 459 -1.32 -52.00 30.79
N LEU A 460 -2.03 -51.33 31.71
CA LEU A 460 -2.68 -51.93 32.90
C LEU A 460 -3.94 -52.74 32.53
N ARG A 461 -3.96 -53.38 31.36
CA ARG A 461 -5.02 -54.29 30.91
C ARG A 461 -4.48 -55.68 30.63
N LYS A 462 -3.93 -56.33 31.66
CA LYS A 462 -3.89 -57.80 31.75
C LYS A 462 -3.41 -58.28 33.12
N LYS A 463 -4.33 -58.41 34.06
CA LYS A 463 -4.33 -59.43 35.11
C LYS A 463 -5.73 -59.48 35.70
N ASP A 464 -6.15 -60.70 36.02
CA ASP A 464 -7.50 -61.14 36.43
C ASP A 464 -8.32 -61.49 35.16
N ASP A 465 -8.45 -62.73 34.70
CA ASP A 465 -8.71 -63.96 35.44
C ASP A 465 -8.06 -65.19 34.78
N ASP A 466 -7.20 -65.91 35.51
CA ASP A 466 -6.96 -67.34 35.28
C ASP A 466 -6.53 -68.01 36.60
N LYS A 467 -7.49 -68.75 37.19
CA LYS A 467 -7.45 -69.78 38.26
C LYS A 467 -8.89 -69.87 38.78
N GLY A 468 -9.73 -70.83 38.42
CA GLY A 468 -9.49 -72.26 38.26
C GLY A 468 -9.99 -72.94 39.53
N ASP A 469 -11.16 -73.58 39.46
CA ASP A 469 -11.59 -74.60 40.43
C ASP A 469 -12.43 -75.65 39.70
N ASP A 470 -11.82 -76.82 39.52
CA ASP A 470 -12.46 -78.10 39.24
C ASP A 470 -12.48 -78.93 40.54
N ALA A 471 -13.57 -79.69 40.70
CA ALA A 471 -13.79 -80.86 41.58
C ALA A 471 -14.29 -80.64 43.02
N GLU A 472 -15.60 -80.88 43.25
CA GLU A 472 -16.12 -82.18 43.74
C GLU A 472 -17.61 -82.37 43.41
#